data_AF-A0A7Y5VB77-F1
#
_entry.id   AF-A0A7Y5VB77-F1
#
_cell.length_a   1.000
_cell.length_b   1.000
_cell.length_c   1.000
_cell.angle_alpha   90.00
_cell.angle_beta   90.00
_cell.angle_gamma   90.00
#
_symmetry.space_group_name_H-M   'P 1'
#
loop_
_entity.id
_entity.type
_entity.pdbx_description
1 polymer ?
#
loop_
_entity_poly.entity_id
_entity_poly.type
_entity_poly.pdbx_seq_one_letter_code
_entity_poly.pdbx_strand_id
1 'polypeptide(L)' 'EMVGATRDSVSLVLAKLVGEGMATRDGAIITVEPPGKLAAKLDQSWLDGDALLHLVGSADRERRALT' A
#
# COMPACT_ATOMS: atom_id res chain seq x y z
N GLU A 1 -0.51 17.17 -0.16
CA GLU A 1 -0.48 15.72 -0.46
C GLU A 1 0.40 15.44 -1.68
N MET A 2 1.52 14.72 -1.51
CA MET A 2 2.49 14.40 -2.60
C MET A 2 2.03 13.27 -3.54
N VAL A 3 1.11 12.42 -3.09
CA VAL A 3 0.74 11.16 -3.77
C VAL A 3 -0.77 11.02 -3.99
N GLY A 4 -1.55 12.07 -3.77
CA GLY A 4 -3.01 12.04 -3.94
C GLY A 4 -3.73 11.02 -3.04
N ALA A 5 -3.12 10.63 -1.92
CA ALA A 5 -3.63 9.62 -1.00
C ALA A 5 -3.74 10.20 0.42
N THR A 6 -4.71 9.74 1.20
CA THR A 6 -4.89 10.21 2.59
C THR A 6 -3.80 9.69 3.51
N ARG A 7 -3.54 10.41 4.62
CA ARG A 7 -2.60 9.96 5.67
C ARG A 7 -2.88 8.53 6.16
N ASP A 8 -4.15 8.18 6.32
CA ASP A 8 -4.54 6.85 6.80
C ASP A 8 -4.22 5.77 5.78
N SER A 9 -4.47 6.04 4.49
CA SER A 9 -4.12 5.11 3.41
C SER A 9 -2.61 4.90 3.29
N VAL A 10 -1.81 5.96 3.44
CA VAL A 10 -0.33 5.85 3.47
C VAL A 10 0.13 5.05 4.68
N SER A 11 -0.45 5.31 5.85
CA SER A 11 -0.13 4.59 7.09
C SER A 11 -0.41 3.10 6.97
N LEU A 12 -1.53 2.73 6.33
CA LEU A 12 -1.89 1.34 6.08
C LEU A 12 -0.90 0.63 5.16
N VAL A 13 -0.47 1.29 4.07
CA VAL A 13 0.50 0.70 3.13
C VAL A 13 1.85 0.48 3.80
N LEU A 14 2.34 1.47 4.57
CA LEU A 14 3.59 1.34 5.31
C LEU A 14 3.55 0.21 6.34
N ALA A 15 2.42 0.05 7.04
CA ALA A 15 2.23 -1.06 7.96
C ALA A 15 2.25 -2.42 7.26
N LYS A 16 1.65 -2.52 6.06
CA LYS A 16 1.70 -3.75 5.25
C LYS A 16 3.11 -4.10 4.81
N LEU A 17 3.90 -3.11 4.34
CA LEU A 17 5.29 -3.32 3.96
C LEU A 17 6.14 -3.86 5.12
N VAL A 18 5.88 -3.39 6.35
CA VAL A 18 6.53 -3.90 7.55
C VAL A 18 6.07 -5.32 7.87
N GLY A 19 4.75 -5.59 7.84
CA GLY A 19 4.20 -6.91 8.10
C GLY A 19 4.66 -7.99 7.12
N GLU A 20 4.94 -7.60 5.88
CA GLU A 20 5.47 -8.50 4.84
C GLU A 20 7.00 -8.65 4.88
N GLY A 21 7.67 -7.99 5.84
CA GLY A 21 9.13 -8.04 5.98
C GLY A 21 9.87 -7.35 4.82
N MET A 22 9.22 -6.41 4.14
CA MET A 22 9.82 -5.59 3.07
C MET A 22 10.39 -4.27 3.59
N ALA A 23 10.00 -3.88 4.81
CA ALA A 23 10.52 -2.72 5.50
C ALA A 23 10.59 -2.99 7.01
N THR A 24 11.40 -2.20 7.71
CA THR A 24 11.42 -2.11 9.16
C THR A 24 10.99 -0.71 9.58
N ARG A 25 10.45 -0.60 10.79
CA ARG A 25 10.01 0.68 11.36
C ARG A 25 10.72 0.94 12.68
N ASP A 26 11.35 2.10 12.77
CA ASP A 26 11.90 2.65 14.00
C ASP A 26 11.28 4.04 14.26
N GLY A 27 10.24 4.07 15.10
CA GLY A 27 9.46 5.28 15.37
C GLY A 27 8.82 5.88 14.11
N ALA A 28 9.38 7.01 13.66
CA ALA A 28 8.95 7.74 12.46
C ALA A 28 9.77 7.37 11.21
N ILE A 29 10.82 6.57 11.35
CA ILE A 29 11.70 6.15 10.26
C ILE A 29 11.21 4.80 9.73
N ILE A 30 11.07 4.72 8.40
CA ILE A 30 10.82 3.47 7.67
C ILE A 30 12.08 3.17 6.86
N THR A 31 12.66 2.00 7.07
CA THR A 31 13.82 1.53 6.31
C THR A 31 13.39 0.38 5.41
N VAL A 32 13.58 0.52 4.10
CA VAL A 32 13.26 -0.53 3.13
C VAL A 32 14.49 -1.41 2.92
N GLU A 33 14.40 -2.69 3.28
CA GLU A 33 15.50 -3.63 3.10
C GLU A 33 15.01 -5.08 2.94
N PRO A 34 15.48 -5.83 1.92
CA PRO A 34 16.31 -5.39 0.79
C PRO A 34 15.48 -4.64 -0.28
N PRO A 35 16.00 -3.55 -0.87
CA PRO A 35 15.25 -2.72 -1.82
C PRO A 35 14.77 -3.46 -3.07
N GLY A 36 15.48 -4.50 -3.50
CA GLY A 36 15.09 -5.33 -4.64
C GLY A 36 13.76 -6.07 -4.45
N LYS A 37 13.39 -6.43 -3.21
CA LYS A 37 12.09 -7.08 -2.95
C LYS A 37 10.93 -6.12 -3.15
N LEU A 38 11.07 -4.87 -2.69
CA LEU A 38 10.05 -3.85 -2.92
C LEU A 38 9.95 -3.49 -4.41
N ALA A 39 11.09 -3.31 -5.09
CA ALA A 39 11.11 -3.02 -6.52
C ALA A 39 10.39 -4.10 -7.34
N ALA A 40 10.70 -5.38 -7.11
CA ALA A 40 10.04 -6.48 -7.79
C ALA A 40 8.52 -6.51 -7.56
N LYS A 41 8.06 -6.18 -6.35
CA LYS A 41 6.63 -6.09 -6.03
C LYS A 41 5.96 -4.91 -6.76
N LEU A 42 6.65 -3.77 -6.86
CA LEU A 42 6.13 -2.60 -7.58
C LEU A 42 6.05 -2.86 -9.09
N ASP A 43 7.04 -3.53 -9.67
CA ASP A 43 7.03 -3.91 -11.09
C ASP A 43 5.88 -4.85 -11.42
N GLN A 44 5.61 -5.84 -10.56
CA GLN A 44 4.44 -6.73 -10.69
C GLN A 44 3.12 -5.96 -10.55
N SER A 45 3.04 -5.04 -9.58
CA SER A 45 1.85 -4.25 -9.34
C SER A 45 1.53 -3.25 -10.46
N TRP A 46 2.54 -2.85 -11.26
CA TRP A 46 2.35 -2.04 -12.46
C TRP A 46 1.83 -2.88 -13.63
N LEU A 47 2.30 -4.12 -13.76
CA LEU A 47 1.81 -5.09 -14.76
C LEU A 47 0.36 -5.53 -14.47
N ASP A 48 -0.01 -5.68 -13.19
CA ASP A 48 -1.37 -5.94 -12.73
C ASP A 48 -2.20 -4.66 -12.55
N GLY A 49 -2.03 -3.65 -13.39
CA GLY A 49 -2.53 -2.27 -13.25
C GLY A 49 -4.02 -2.06 -12.88
N ASP A 50 -4.85 -3.10 -12.83
CA ASP A 50 -6.22 -3.09 -12.29
C ASP A 50 -6.32 -3.48 -10.79
N ALA A 51 -5.35 -4.19 -10.21
CA ALA A 51 -5.46 -4.74 -8.87
C ALA A 51 -5.35 -3.68 -7.75
N LEU A 52 -4.60 -2.59 -7.96
CA LEU A 52 -4.53 -1.48 -7.00
C LEU A 52 -5.81 -0.62 -7.01
N LEU A 53 -6.57 -0.59 -8.11
CA LEU A 53 -7.91 0.01 -8.15
C LEU A 53 -8.92 -0.80 -7.34
N HIS A 54 -8.73 -2.11 -7.18
CA HIS A 54 -9.62 -2.95 -6.37
C HIS A 54 -9.46 -2.71 -4.86
N LEU A 55 -8.27 -2.39 -4.36
CA LEU A 55 -8.07 -2.06 -2.93
C LEU A 55 -8.74 -0.73 -2.52
N VAL A 56 -8.82 0.22 -3.45
CA VAL A 56 -9.50 1.52 -3.23
C VAL A 56 -11.00 1.41 -3.55
N GLY A 57 -11.38 0.63 -4.56
CA GLY A 57 -12.77 0.50 -5.02
C GLY A 57 -13.63 -0.53 -4.25
N SER A 58 -13.05 -1.49 -3.54
CA SER A 58 -13.84 -2.47 -2.76
C SER A 58 -14.36 -1.89 -1.44
N ALA A 59 -13.63 -0.94 -0.84
CA ALA A 59 -14.06 -0.24 0.37
C ALA A 59 -15.26 0.72 0.13
N ASP A 60 -15.41 1.22 -1.10
CA ASP A 60 -16.51 2.13 -1.46
C ASP A 60 -17.80 1.36 -1.82
N ARG A 61 -17.68 0.15 -2.38
CA ARG A 61 -18.83 -0.70 -2.74
C ARG A 61 -19.58 -1.27 -1.54
N GLU A 62 -18.88 -1.68 -0.47
CA GLU A 62 -19.54 -2.18 0.75
C GLU A 62 -20.35 -1.09 1.47
N ARG A 63 -19.91 0.17 1.43
CA ARG A 63 -20.64 1.29 2.05
C ARG A 63 -21.94 1.65 1.33
N ARG A 64 -22.03 1.40 0.01
CA ARG A 64 -23.25 1.68 -0.77
C ARG A 64 -24.28 0.55 -0.75
N ALA A 65 -23.88 -0.67 -0.40
CA ALA A 65 -24.78 -1.83 -0.36
C ALA A 65 -25.61 -1.93 0.94
N LEU A 66 -25.37 -1.04 1.92
CA LEU A 66 -26.01 -1.04 3.24
C LEU A 66 -26.88 0.21 3.51
N THR A 67 -27.22 0.97 2.48
CA THR A 67 -28.18 2.10 2.49
C THR A 67 -29.16 1.94 1.35
#